data_AF-A0A976DA46-F1
#
_entry.id   AF-A0A976DA46-F1
#
_cell.length_a   1.000
_cell.length_b   1.000
_cell.length_c   1.000
_cell.angle_alpha   90.00
_cell.angle_beta   90.00
_cell.angle_gamma   90.00
#
_symmetry.space_group_name_H-M   'P 1'
#
loop_
_entity.id
_entity.type
_entity.pdbx_description
1 polymer ?
#
loop_
_entity_poly.entity_id
_entity_poly.type
_entity_poly.pdbx_seq_one_letter_code
_entity_poly.pdbx_strand_id
1 'polypeptide(L)'
;MSISPLFTKSYLFLFVLLLLLALSSVYVPQVLGEDPGTALAAWQSMLKGSPFNTITTPDHQDLSRSNYLFLTWWTPGHYLLPGYLSQMGISLATASLILTVLFSVLGLLGWYKVYQQLEVGAKWIAFCLIMIASSRLFTINFINYTGGELLIFGGQPWSIYVFLRWRHKPLLLFINLLLISLFCFFLKSSYTIGLAAIGGCAGLFFLQNWRNVENRKRDFMSVIAVFCCCIVYFAVTKWGFLKLGADPTSSQGGFSLNLNSYELLNYPLLQWFNIVDLHQLLPRYINWDNLVVLYHFVSILGILSLWYIVWKAPQSHLKTIFLGFSLIYFIIFLYFFNTGADISLEYRHLKILAYLFLPLLCQYIAKFPNIAKIVVVVFWVANTIYGLSVYFLKKREVHQDYVVGKSGYALRHLNQSDLDFIHAKDDPKHPEQIWFFLPASLNVEVENGRKILSGFSFQSSKMGNFVHDTYGSKSEKIYCVLHRLSSHHFNVKSMFPKYRFKIVKSSPEMLIYEGQ
;
A
#
# COMPACT_ATOMS: atom_id res chain seq x y z
N MET A 1 -12.45 32.52 17.19
CA MET A 1 -12.95 32.00 15.88
C MET A 1 -14.20 31.19 16.17
N SER A 2 -15.40 31.67 15.83
CA SER A 2 -16.62 30.87 15.96
C SER A 2 -16.59 29.78 14.88
N ILE A 3 -16.72 28.51 15.31
CA ILE A 3 -16.79 27.39 14.38
C ILE A 3 -18.18 27.44 13.74
N SER A 4 -18.26 27.69 12.44
CA SER A 4 -19.55 27.73 11.74
C SER A 4 -20.27 26.37 11.93
N PRO A 5 -21.58 26.33 12.20
CA PRO A 5 -22.32 25.09 12.49
C PRO A 5 -22.27 24.06 11.34
N LEU A 6 -22.06 24.51 10.09
CA LEU A 6 -21.87 23.63 8.94
C LEU A 6 -20.57 22.81 9.05
N PHE A 7 -19.53 23.38 9.66
CA PHE A 7 -18.24 22.73 9.91
C PHE A 7 -18.43 21.55 10.86
N THR A 8 -19.13 21.75 11.98
CA THR A 8 -19.41 20.72 12.98
C THR A 8 -20.13 19.50 12.36
N LYS A 9 -21.07 19.73 11.43
CA LYS A 9 -21.79 18.65 10.75
C LYS A 9 -20.88 17.77 9.87
N SER A 10 -19.92 18.36 9.15
CA SER A 10 -19.01 17.59 8.30
C SER A 10 -18.06 16.69 9.09
N TYR A 11 -17.53 17.17 10.23
CA TYR A 11 -16.69 16.33 11.10
C TYR A 11 -17.50 15.25 11.80
N LEU A 12 -18.74 15.54 12.19
CA LEU A 12 -19.64 14.52 12.71
C LEU A 12 -19.88 13.42 11.67
N PHE A 13 -20.14 13.79 10.40
CA PHE A 13 -20.27 12.80 9.32
C PHE A 13 -19.02 11.95 9.15
N LEU A 14 -17.82 12.55 9.13
CA LEU A 14 -16.56 11.82 9.05
C LEU A 14 -16.39 10.85 10.22
N PHE A 15 -16.69 11.32 11.45
CA PHE A 15 -16.62 10.49 12.65
C PHE A 15 -17.59 9.31 12.57
N VAL A 16 -18.86 9.56 12.21
CA VAL A 16 -19.87 8.52 12.03
C VAL A 16 -19.46 7.53 10.94
N LEU A 17 -18.93 8.00 9.81
CA LEU A 17 -18.46 7.14 8.74
C LEU A 17 -17.32 6.23 9.22
N LEU A 18 -16.30 6.78 9.88
CA LEU A 18 -15.20 5.98 10.44
C LEU A 18 -15.70 4.97 11.47
N LEU A 19 -16.64 5.37 12.33
CA LEU A 19 -17.24 4.48 13.31
C LEU A 19 -17.99 3.33 12.63
N LEU A 20 -18.78 3.60 11.59
CA LEU A 20 -19.50 2.57 10.83
C LEU A 20 -18.53 1.60 10.14
N LEU A 21 -17.47 2.11 9.51
CA LEU A 21 -16.43 1.29 8.89
C LEU A 21 -15.69 0.43 9.93
N ALA A 22 -15.42 0.97 11.12
CA ALA A 22 -14.77 0.24 12.20
C ALA A 22 -15.68 -0.85 12.79
N LEU A 23 -16.93 -0.51 13.14
CA LEU A 23 -17.89 -1.44 13.74
C LEU A 23 -18.24 -2.60 12.80
N SER A 24 -18.44 -2.32 11.51
CA SER A 24 -18.65 -3.39 10.53
C SER A 24 -17.41 -4.26 10.35
N SER A 25 -16.20 -3.74 10.55
CA SER A 25 -14.97 -4.54 10.57
C SER A 25 -14.72 -5.31 11.87
N VAL A 26 -15.37 -4.94 12.97
CA VAL A 26 -15.44 -5.78 14.18
C VAL A 26 -16.36 -6.97 13.94
N TYR A 27 -17.49 -6.75 13.28
CA TYR A 27 -18.47 -7.81 12.98
C TYR A 27 -18.01 -8.75 11.86
N VAL A 28 -17.45 -8.20 10.78
CA VAL A 28 -16.87 -8.95 9.67
C VAL A 28 -15.37 -8.69 9.66
N PRO A 29 -14.52 -9.67 10.01
CA PRO A 29 -13.09 -9.46 10.12
C PRO A 29 -12.44 -8.94 8.84
N GLN A 30 -11.26 -8.35 8.98
CA GLN A 30 -10.43 -7.99 7.84
C GLN A 30 -9.88 -9.24 7.15
N VAL A 31 -9.71 -9.15 5.84
CA VAL A 31 -8.93 -10.11 5.05
C VAL A 31 -7.46 -9.73 5.17
N LEU A 32 -6.58 -10.71 5.33
CA LEU A 32 -5.14 -10.45 5.32
C LEU A 32 -4.65 -10.30 3.87
N GLY A 33 -4.09 -9.14 3.53
CA GLY A 33 -3.45 -8.94 2.23
C GLY A 33 -2.16 -9.77 2.09
N GLU A 34 -1.78 -10.10 0.87
CA GLU A 34 -0.57 -10.92 0.58
C GLU A 34 0.73 -10.25 1.06
N ASP A 35 0.87 -8.94 0.83
CA ASP A 35 2.01 -8.13 1.26
C ASP A 35 2.21 -8.20 2.79
N PRO A 36 1.21 -7.81 3.63
CA PRO A 36 1.33 -7.96 5.07
C PRO A 36 1.34 -9.40 5.55
N GLY A 37 0.73 -10.35 4.83
CA GLY A 37 0.84 -11.78 5.13
C GLY A 37 2.29 -12.23 5.09
N THR A 38 3.01 -11.94 4.00
CA THR A 38 4.45 -12.21 3.90
C THR A 38 5.24 -11.51 5.00
N ALA A 39 4.92 -10.25 5.28
CA ALA A 39 5.58 -9.49 6.33
C ALA A 39 5.38 -10.10 7.74
N LEU A 40 4.19 -10.63 8.06
CA LEU A 40 3.90 -11.30 9.33
C LEU A 40 4.67 -12.61 9.52
N ALA A 41 5.20 -13.22 8.47
CA ALA A 41 6.11 -14.35 8.62
C ALA A 41 7.41 -13.97 9.32
N ALA A 42 7.90 -12.75 9.12
CA ALA A 42 9.07 -12.24 9.84
C ALA A 42 8.77 -12.11 11.34
N TRP A 43 7.57 -11.60 11.68
CA TRP A 43 7.10 -11.56 13.06
C TRP A 43 7.08 -12.95 13.70
N GLN A 44 6.48 -13.93 13.04
CA GLN A 44 6.42 -15.31 13.53
C GLN A 44 7.81 -15.95 13.66
N SER A 45 8.72 -15.65 12.73
CA SER A 45 10.11 -16.11 12.81
C SER A 45 10.82 -15.52 14.03
N MET A 46 10.62 -14.23 14.31
CA MET A 46 11.15 -13.56 15.51
C MET A 46 10.59 -14.14 16.80
N LEU A 47 9.29 -14.47 16.85
CA LEU A 47 8.69 -15.17 18.00
C LEU A 47 9.33 -16.54 18.26
N LYS A 48 9.83 -17.20 17.21
CA LYS A 48 10.56 -18.47 17.29
C LYS A 48 12.07 -18.29 17.53
N GLY A 49 12.53 -17.09 17.89
CA GLY A 49 13.93 -16.80 18.21
C GLY A 49 14.82 -16.47 17.01
N SER A 50 14.25 -16.22 15.83
CA SER A 50 15.04 -15.77 14.66
C SER A 50 15.51 -14.32 14.84
N PRO A 51 16.61 -13.91 14.18
CA PRO A 51 17.11 -12.54 14.25
C PRO A 51 16.06 -11.50 13.80
N PHE A 52 16.28 -10.25 14.22
CA PHE A 52 15.42 -9.13 13.85
C PHE A 52 15.20 -9.03 12.34
N ASN A 53 13.94 -8.85 11.93
CA ASN A 53 13.55 -8.62 10.54
C ASN A 53 14.03 -9.72 9.57
N THR A 54 14.00 -10.98 10.03
CA THR A 54 14.31 -12.14 9.19
C THR A 54 13.10 -13.06 9.04
N ILE A 55 12.94 -13.64 7.86
CA ILE A 55 12.04 -14.76 7.62
C ILE A 55 12.89 -16.03 7.63
N THR A 56 12.50 -16.98 8.47
CA THR A 56 13.15 -18.30 8.56
C THR A 56 12.45 -19.27 7.62
N THR A 57 13.18 -19.73 6.60
CA THR A 57 12.71 -20.67 5.58
C THR A 57 13.60 -21.91 5.55
N PRO A 58 13.10 -23.09 5.16
CA PRO A 58 13.96 -24.22 4.84
C PRO A 58 14.98 -23.87 3.75
N ASP A 59 16.20 -24.39 3.88
CA ASP A 59 17.25 -24.27 2.87
C ASP A 59 16.92 -25.19 1.67
N HIS A 60 17.06 -24.67 0.45
CA HIS A 60 16.68 -25.39 -0.78
C HIS A 60 17.64 -26.55 -1.11
N GLN A 61 18.88 -26.50 -0.64
CA GLN A 61 19.87 -27.57 -0.82
C GLN A 61 19.70 -28.64 0.26
N ASP A 62 19.50 -28.21 1.51
CA ASP A 62 19.35 -29.09 2.68
C ASP A 62 18.16 -28.68 3.57
N LEU A 63 17.02 -29.31 3.34
CA LEU A 63 15.77 -29.07 4.05
C LEU A 63 15.89 -29.32 5.56
N SER A 64 16.90 -30.03 6.06
CA SER A 64 17.12 -30.14 7.51
C SER A 64 17.61 -28.83 8.13
N ARG A 65 18.17 -27.92 7.32
CA ARG A 65 18.71 -26.62 7.73
C ARG A 65 17.74 -25.49 7.45
N SER A 66 17.86 -24.43 8.24
CA SER A 66 17.11 -23.20 8.04
C SER A 66 18.02 -22.14 7.43
N ASN A 67 17.46 -21.38 6.51
CA ASN A 67 18.06 -20.16 5.97
C ASN A 67 17.32 -18.94 6.54
N TYR A 68 18.04 -17.85 6.74
CA TYR A 68 17.52 -16.60 7.28
C TYR A 68 17.54 -15.53 6.20
N LEU A 69 16.36 -15.13 5.75
CA LEU A 69 16.21 -14.07 4.76
C LEU A 69 15.92 -12.73 5.46
N PHE A 70 16.83 -11.77 5.35
CA PHE A 70 16.56 -10.41 5.84
C PHE A 70 15.53 -9.70 4.95
N LEU A 71 14.44 -9.21 5.56
CA LEU A 71 13.28 -8.68 4.85
C LEU A 71 13.41 -7.18 4.57
N THR A 72 13.91 -6.81 3.40
CA THR A 72 14.08 -5.42 2.96
C THR A 72 12.85 -4.83 2.24
N TRP A 73 12.00 -5.68 1.65
CA TRP A 73 10.85 -5.25 0.84
C TRP A 73 9.71 -4.68 1.67
N TRP A 74 9.44 -5.29 2.83
CA TRP A 74 8.45 -4.81 3.78
C TRP A 74 9.17 -4.34 5.04
N THR A 75 8.99 -3.07 5.38
CA THR A 75 9.65 -2.49 6.55
C THR A 75 8.95 -2.92 7.83
N PRO A 76 9.65 -2.86 8.98
CA PRO A 76 9.18 -3.51 10.20
C PRO A 76 7.82 -3.01 10.72
N GLY A 77 7.42 -1.76 10.40
CA GLY A 77 6.12 -1.23 10.79
C GLY A 77 4.92 -2.07 10.31
N HIS A 78 5.05 -2.78 9.18
CA HIS A 78 3.98 -3.63 8.64
C HIS A 78 3.59 -4.79 9.56
N TYR A 79 4.53 -5.34 10.33
CA TYR A 79 4.33 -6.56 11.09
C TYR A 79 4.64 -6.40 12.58
N LEU A 80 5.57 -5.51 12.96
CA LEU A 80 5.88 -5.25 14.37
C LEU A 80 4.74 -4.56 15.09
N LEU A 81 4.06 -3.60 14.45
CA LEU A 81 2.94 -2.89 15.07
C LEU A 81 1.79 -3.85 15.40
N PRO A 82 1.23 -4.63 14.44
CA PRO A 82 0.16 -5.57 14.78
C PRO A 82 0.66 -6.73 15.66
N GLY A 83 1.89 -7.20 15.44
CA GLY A 83 2.49 -8.27 16.23
C GLY A 83 2.69 -7.91 17.71
N TYR A 84 3.21 -6.73 18.00
CA TYR A 84 3.38 -6.28 19.38
C TYR A 84 2.03 -6.10 20.09
N LEU A 85 1.04 -5.55 19.40
CA LEU A 85 -0.33 -5.47 19.93
C LEU A 85 -0.91 -6.87 20.19
N SER A 86 -0.65 -7.86 19.33
CA SER A 86 -1.16 -9.22 19.56
C SER A 86 -0.53 -9.91 20.77
N GLN A 87 0.67 -9.52 21.19
CA GLN A 87 1.25 -10.01 22.45
C GLN A 87 0.45 -9.57 23.68
N MET A 88 -0.44 -8.57 23.56
CA MET A 88 -1.35 -8.15 24.62
C MET A 88 -2.59 -9.05 24.75
N GLY A 89 -2.61 -10.20 24.06
CA GLY A 89 -3.69 -11.19 24.15
C GLY A 89 -4.87 -10.95 23.19
N ILE A 90 -4.74 -10.02 22.25
CA ILE A 90 -5.72 -9.82 21.17
C ILE A 90 -5.27 -10.53 19.89
N SER A 91 -6.23 -10.92 19.04
CA SER A 91 -5.90 -11.55 17.75
C SER A 91 -5.16 -10.57 16.82
N LEU A 92 -4.36 -11.12 15.89
CA LEU A 92 -3.65 -10.31 14.89
C LEU A 92 -4.62 -9.47 14.04
N ALA A 93 -5.79 -10.00 13.70
CA ALA A 93 -6.81 -9.25 12.97
C ALA A 93 -7.36 -8.07 13.78
N THR A 94 -7.59 -8.25 15.08
CA THR A 94 -8.05 -7.17 15.96
C THR A 94 -6.98 -6.08 16.10
N ALA A 95 -5.72 -6.49 16.29
CA ALA A 95 -4.58 -5.57 16.32
C ALA A 95 -4.47 -4.75 15.02
N SER A 96 -4.59 -5.42 13.86
CA SER A 96 -4.60 -4.76 12.55
C SER A 96 -5.77 -3.82 12.36
N LEU A 97 -6.97 -4.15 12.85
CA LEU A 97 -8.13 -3.26 12.80
C LEU A 97 -7.90 -1.99 13.64
N ILE A 98 -7.33 -2.12 14.84
CA ILE A 98 -6.96 -0.98 15.69
C ILE A 98 -5.99 -0.05 14.93
N LEU A 99 -4.99 -0.63 14.27
CA LEU A 99 -4.05 0.14 13.45
C LEU A 99 -4.73 0.78 12.24
N THR A 100 -5.67 0.09 11.58
CA THR A 100 -6.48 0.67 10.50
C THR A 100 -7.20 1.91 10.98
N VAL A 101 -7.93 1.83 12.11
CA VAL A 101 -8.65 3.00 12.66
C VAL A 101 -7.67 4.13 13.00
N LEU A 102 -6.58 3.81 13.72
CA LEU A 102 -5.61 4.80 14.18
C LEU A 102 -4.95 5.53 13.00
N PHE A 103 -4.40 4.80 12.02
CA PHE A 103 -3.71 5.40 10.88
C PHE A 103 -4.67 6.06 9.88
N SER A 104 -5.93 5.61 9.80
CA SER A 104 -6.98 6.33 9.09
C SER A 104 -7.27 7.70 9.71
N VAL A 105 -7.40 7.77 11.04
CA VAL A 105 -7.59 9.04 11.76
C VAL A 105 -6.37 9.94 11.63
N LEU A 106 -5.16 9.41 11.87
CA LEU A 106 -3.91 10.17 11.74
C LEU A 106 -3.71 10.72 10.33
N GLY A 107 -4.06 9.96 9.28
CA GLY A 107 -3.95 10.42 7.90
C GLY A 107 -4.94 11.53 7.58
N LEU A 108 -6.20 11.40 8.00
CA LEU A 108 -7.21 12.46 7.80
C LEU A 108 -6.84 13.74 8.57
N LEU A 109 -6.35 13.63 9.80
CA LEU A 109 -5.84 14.76 10.58
C LEU A 109 -4.59 15.38 9.95
N GLY A 110 -3.68 14.57 9.43
CA GLY A 110 -2.50 15.04 8.70
C GLY A 110 -2.91 15.83 7.45
N TRP A 111 -3.80 15.30 6.62
CA TRP A 111 -4.30 15.99 5.43
C TRP A 111 -5.07 17.26 5.76
N TYR A 112 -5.86 17.26 6.84
CA TYR A 112 -6.46 18.49 7.37
C TYR A 112 -5.40 19.56 7.66
N LYS A 113 -4.33 19.21 8.38
CA LYS A 113 -3.23 20.14 8.70
C LYS A 113 -2.46 20.61 7.46
N VAL A 114 -2.20 19.72 6.51
CA VAL A 114 -1.59 20.09 5.22
C VAL A 114 -2.47 21.10 4.48
N TYR A 115 -3.76 20.80 4.30
CA TYR A 115 -4.66 21.71 3.59
C TYR A 115 -4.83 23.06 4.30
N GLN A 116 -4.79 23.09 5.63
CA GLN A 116 -4.75 24.34 6.40
C GLN A 116 -3.48 25.16 6.10
N GLN A 117 -2.30 24.54 6.07
CA GLN A 117 -1.05 25.23 5.72
C GLN A 117 -0.99 25.68 4.26
N LEU A 118 -1.76 25.04 3.40
CA LEU A 118 -1.93 25.41 1.99
C LEU A 118 -3.08 26.41 1.77
N GLU A 119 -3.63 26.96 2.85
CA GLU A 119 -4.65 28.01 2.82
C GLU A 119 -5.94 27.60 2.08
N VAL A 120 -6.24 26.30 2.07
CA VAL A 120 -7.49 25.79 1.48
C VAL A 120 -8.66 26.20 2.39
N GLY A 121 -9.73 26.73 1.80
CA GLY A 121 -10.92 27.14 2.54
C GLY A 121 -11.55 25.97 3.32
N ALA A 122 -11.99 26.23 4.55
CA ALA A 122 -12.51 25.21 5.49
C ALA A 122 -13.60 24.29 4.89
N LYS A 123 -14.50 24.83 4.06
CA LYS A 123 -15.54 24.05 3.36
C LYS A 123 -14.94 23.03 2.39
N TRP A 124 -13.91 23.43 1.63
CA TRP A 124 -13.22 22.55 0.70
C TRP A 124 -12.36 21.52 1.41
N ILE A 125 -11.73 21.88 2.53
CA ILE A 125 -11.03 20.91 3.39
C ILE A 125 -11.99 19.82 3.84
N ALA A 126 -13.14 20.19 4.41
CA ALA A 126 -14.15 19.22 4.85
C ALA A 126 -14.63 18.32 3.71
N PHE A 127 -14.93 18.91 2.53
CA PHE A 127 -15.29 18.15 1.33
C PHE A 127 -14.19 17.17 0.90
N CYS A 128 -12.93 17.62 0.85
CA CYS A 128 -11.80 16.78 0.46
C CYS A 128 -11.62 15.59 1.42
N LEU A 129 -11.76 15.81 2.73
CA LEU A 129 -11.65 14.75 3.72
C LEU A 129 -12.80 13.74 3.60
N ILE A 130 -14.02 14.21 3.34
CA ILE A 130 -15.18 13.33 3.08
C ILE A 130 -14.92 12.47 1.85
N MET A 131 -14.49 13.08 0.75
CA MET A 131 -14.13 12.37 -0.49
C MET A 131 -13.03 11.33 -0.26
N ILE A 132 -12.00 11.66 0.51
CA ILE A 132 -10.95 10.70 0.88
C ILE A 132 -11.56 9.54 1.67
N ALA A 133 -12.30 9.83 2.75
CA ALA A 133 -12.84 8.82 3.66
C ALA A 133 -13.91 7.92 3.04
N SER A 134 -14.66 8.40 2.04
CA SER A 134 -15.66 7.61 1.31
C SER A 134 -15.11 6.91 0.07
N SER A 135 -13.90 7.24 -0.38
CA SER A 135 -13.28 6.62 -1.55
C SER A 135 -12.96 5.15 -1.32
N ARG A 136 -13.03 4.34 -2.40
CA ARG A 136 -12.64 2.93 -2.39
C ARG A 136 -11.22 2.71 -1.83
N LEU A 137 -10.27 3.60 -2.15
CA LEU A 137 -8.88 3.47 -1.71
C LEU A 137 -8.69 3.59 -0.20
N PHE A 138 -9.61 4.27 0.46
CA PHE A 138 -9.63 4.43 1.90
C PHE A 138 -10.39 3.27 2.54
N THR A 139 -11.59 2.98 2.04
CA THR A 139 -12.46 1.94 2.59
C THR A 139 -11.89 0.54 2.42
N ILE A 140 -11.09 0.28 1.39
CA ILE A 140 -10.42 -1.03 1.19
C ILE A 140 -9.53 -1.42 2.37
N ASN A 141 -8.96 -0.46 3.12
CA ASN A 141 -8.15 -0.77 4.30
C ASN A 141 -8.98 -1.33 5.47
N PHE A 142 -10.30 -1.14 5.46
CA PHE A 142 -11.23 -1.74 6.42
C PHE A 142 -11.72 -3.12 5.95
N ILE A 143 -11.59 -3.43 4.66
CA ILE A 143 -11.90 -4.75 4.10
C ILE A 143 -10.68 -5.65 4.24
N ASN A 144 -9.53 -5.15 3.79
CA ASN A 144 -8.26 -5.84 3.77
C ASN A 144 -7.26 -5.09 4.64
N TYR A 145 -6.53 -5.79 5.49
CA TYR A 145 -5.33 -5.20 6.06
C TYR A 145 -4.27 -5.11 4.95
N THR A 146 -3.88 -3.89 4.57
CA THR A 146 -2.93 -3.61 3.47
C THR A 146 -1.51 -3.30 3.97
N GLY A 147 -1.29 -3.35 5.29
CA GLY A 147 -0.01 -3.02 5.91
C GLY A 147 0.45 -1.60 5.58
N GLY A 148 1.58 -1.48 4.89
CA GLY A 148 2.23 -0.20 4.62
C GLY A 148 1.41 0.84 3.88
N GLU A 149 0.47 0.46 3.02
CA GLU A 149 -0.37 1.45 2.30
C GLU A 149 -1.24 2.27 3.27
N LEU A 150 -1.77 1.60 4.29
CA LEU A 150 -2.49 2.25 5.39
C LEU A 150 -1.53 3.09 6.25
N LEU A 151 -0.38 2.52 6.61
CA LEU A 151 0.57 3.19 7.50
C LEU A 151 1.14 4.46 6.86
N ILE A 152 1.49 4.41 5.57
CA ILE A 152 2.00 5.57 4.83
C ILE A 152 0.92 6.64 4.61
N PHE A 153 -0.35 6.24 4.45
CA PHE A 153 -1.47 7.18 4.45
C PHE A 153 -1.53 7.98 5.75
N GLY A 154 -1.32 7.32 6.88
CA GLY A 154 -1.27 7.98 8.19
C GLY A 154 0.00 8.79 8.45
N GLY A 155 1.15 8.41 7.87
CA GLY A 155 2.45 9.05 8.11
C GLY A 155 2.83 10.17 7.14
N GLN A 156 2.70 9.96 5.82
CA GLN A 156 3.15 10.89 4.78
C GLN A 156 2.67 12.34 4.96
N PRO A 157 1.37 12.63 5.20
CA PRO A 157 0.91 14.02 5.28
C PRO A 157 1.61 14.81 6.41
N TRP A 158 2.06 14.14 7.48
CA TRP A 158 2.83 14.80 8.54
C TRP A 158 4.18 15.30 8.04
N SER A 159 4.88 14.54 7.20
CA SER A 159 6.15 15.00 6.61
C SER A 159 5.96 16.23 5.70
N ILE A 160 4.86 16.28 4.95
CA ILE A 160 4.48 17.45 4.13
C ILE A 160 4.18 18.63 5.04
N TYR A 161 3.40 18.41 6.11
CA TYR A 161 3.08 19.44 7.09
C TYR A 161 4.33 20.00 7.77
N VAL A 162 5.25 19.13 8.20
CA VAL A 162 6.56 19.47 8.78
C VAL A 162 7.36 20.36 7.84
N PHE A 163 7.44 19.99 6.56
CA PHE A 163 8.08 20.81 5.53
C PHE A 163 7.43 22.20 5.43
N LEU A 164 6.11 22.27 5.25
CA LEU A 164 5.38 23.53 5.12
C LEU A 164 5.53 24.42 6.36
N ARG A 165 5.44 23.84 7.56
CA ARG A 165 5.45 24.54 8.84
C ARG A 165 6.81 25.14 9.18
N TRP A 166 7.90 24.44 8.84
CA TRP A 166 9.25 24.84 9.24
C TRP A 166 10.18 25.16 8.09
N ARG A 167 9.70 25.26 6.84
CA ARG A 167 10.55 25.61 5.68
C ARG A 167 11.52 26.76 5.97
N HIS A 168 11.02 27.84 6.58
CA HIS A 168 11.82 29.03 6.90
C HIS A 168 12.73 28.92 8.14
N LYS A 169 12.83 27.74 8.75
CA LYS A 169 13.64 27.47 9.95
C LYS A 169 14.49 26.21 9.71
N PRO A 170 15.62 26.32 8.99
CA PRO A 170 16.33 25.18 8.39
C PRO A 170 16.76 24.12 9.41
N LEU A 171 17.23 24.52 10.60
CA LEU A 171 17.62 23.55 11.64
C LEU A 171 16.42 22.75 12.16
N LEU A 172 15.31 23.42 12.45
CA LEU A 172 14.07 22.75 12.88
C LEU A 172 13.49 21.89 11.76
N LEU A 173 13.56 22.36 10.51
CA LEU A 173 13.17 21.59 9.34
C LEU A 173 13.99 20.31 9.25
N PHE A 174 15.32 20.40 9.27
CA PHE A 174 16.22 19.26 9.17
C PHE A 174 15.93 18.21 10.26
N ILE A 175 15.92 18.62 11.54
CA ILE A 175 15.74 17.69 12.66
C ILE A 175 14.39 16.98 12.57
N ASN A 176 13.31 17.74 12.43
CA ASN A 176 11.99 17.13 12.47
C ASN A 176 11.65 16.39 11.18
N LEU A 177 12.13 16.86 10.03
CA LEU A 177 11.97 16.14 8.76
C LEU A 177 12.72 14.81 8.83
N LEU A 178 13.97 14.79 9.34
CA LEU A 178 14.72 13.54 9.50
C LEU A 178 13.99 12.55 10.41
N LEU A 179 13.50 13.00 11.57
CA LEU A 179 12.78 12.14 12.51
C LEU A 179 11.50 11.56 11.91
N ILE A 180 10.64 12.42 11.31
CA ILE A 180 9.41 11.94 10.68
C ILE A 180 9.71 11.08 9.45
N SER A 181 10.79 11.36 8.73
CA SER A 181 11.20 10.56 7.57
C SER A 181 11.66 9.16 7.96
N LEU A 182 12.48 9.01 9.00
CA LEU A 182 12.90 7.71 9.50
C LEU A 182 11.70 6.91 10.05
N PHE A 183 10.78 7.59 10.74
CA PHE A 183 9.52 6.97 11.18
C PHE A 183 8.66 6.51 10.00
N CYS A 184 8.47 7.36 8.99
CA CYS A 184 7.72 6.98 7.79
C CYS A 184 8.39 5.87 6.98
N PHE A 185 9.73 5.80 6.97
CA PHE A 185 10.44 4.65 6.39
C PHE A 185 10.15 3.37 7.17
N PHE A 186 10.19 3.42 8.51
CA PHE A 186 9.79 2.29 9.35
C PHE A 186 8.36 1.81 9.01
N LEU A 187 7.43 2.74 8.80
CA LEU A 187 6.07 2.45 8.37
C LEU A 187 6.01 1.83 6.97
N LYS A 188 6.76 2.38 6.01
CA LYS A 188 6.89 1.87 4.63
C LYS A 188 8.11 2.45 3.90
N SER A 189 8.94 1.58 3.31
CA SER A 189 10.14 1.99 2.54
C SER A 189 9.85 2.91 1.34
N SER A 190 8.68 2.77 0.71
CA SER A 190 8.27 3.63 -0.42
C SER A 190 8.10 5.11 -0.05
N TYR A 191 8.10 5.44 1.25
CA TYR A 191 8.21 6.82 1.73
C TYR A 191 9.42 7.57 1.15
N THR A 192 10.49 6.84 0.80
CA THR A 192 11.69 7.42 0.18
C THR A 192 11.38 8.30 -1.03
N ILE A 193 10.39 7.90 -1.84
CA ILE A 193 9.89 8.69 -2.98
C ILE A 193 9.20 9.97 -2.48
N GLY A 194 8.43 9.87 -1.40
CA GLY A 194 7.79 11.00 -0.72
C GLY A 194 8.80 12.02 -0.16
N LEU A 195 9.93 11.58 0.40
CA LEU A 195 11.00 12.47 0.84
C LEU A 195 11.68 13.15 -0.35
N ALA A 196 11.97 12.41 -1.42
CA ALA A 196 12.50 12.99 -2.65
C ALA A 196 11.55 14.05 -3.23
N ALA A 197 10.23 13.80 -3.18
CA ALA A 197 9.20 14.75 -3.59
C ALA A 197 9.20 16.04 -2.75
N ILE A 198 9.46 15.96 -1.44
CA ILE A 198 9.68 17.14 -0.60
C ILE A 198 10.92 17.92 -1.06
N GLY A 199 11.99 17.24 -1.47
CA GLY A 199 13.15 17.85 -2.13
C GLY A 199 12.77 18.60 -3.40
N GLY A 200 11.97 17.97 -4.27
CA GLY A 200 11.42 18.61 -5.47
C GLY A 200 10.60 19.87 -5.15
N CYS A 201 9.77 19.82 -4.10
CA CYS A 201 9.02 20.97 -3.62
C CYS A 201 9.94 22.11 -3.16
N ALA A 202 10.96 21.82 -2.34
CA ALA A 202 11.92 22.80 -1.88
C ALA A 202 12.62 23.51 -3.05
N GLY A 203 13.03 22.74 -4.07
CA GLY A 203 13.61 23.28 -5.31
C GLY A 203 12.63 24.21 -6.05
N LEU A 204 11.38 23.81 -6.21
CA LEU A 204 10.38 24.65 -6.89
C LEU A 204 10.06 25.94 -6.12
N PHE A 205 9.96 25.90 -4.79
CA PHE A 205 9.79 27.10 -3.97
C PHE A 205 10.96 28.08 -4.16
N PHE A 206 12.17 27.56 -4.17
CA PHE A 206 13.37 28.36 -4.41
C PHE A 206 13.37 29.00 -5.81
N LEU A 207 13.03 28.24 -6.86
CA LEU A 207 12.92 28.77 -8.23
C LEU A 207 11.84 29.84 -8.35
N GLN A 208 10.68 29.62 -7.73
CA GLN A 208 9.55 30.57 -7.75
C GLN A 208 9.93 31.91 -7.10
N ASN A 209 10.71 31.87 -6.01
CA ASN A 209 11.11 33.06 -5.25
C ASN A 209 12.48 33.62 -5.66
N TRP A 210 13.10 33.11 -6.73
CA TRP A 210 14.47 33.47 -7.14
C TRP A 210 14.68 34.99 -7.33
N ARG A 211 13.65 35.71 -7.77
CA ARG A 211 13.71 37.17 -7.99
C ARG A 211 13.67 38.00 -6.70
N ASN A 212 13.15 37.45 -5.59
CA ASN A 212 13.08 38.15 -4.31
C ASN A 212 14.27 37.75 -3.43
N VAL A 213 15.21 38.66 -3.19
CA VAL A 213 16.49 38.38 -2.52
C VAL A 213 16.31 37.79 -1.12
N GLU A 214 15.37 38.30 -0.32
CA GLU A 214 15.14 37.83 1.05
C GLU A 214 14.53 36.43 1.07
N ASN A 215 13.49 36.21 0.26
CA ASN A 215 12.86 34.89 0.15
C ASN A 215 13.81 33.86 -0.46
N ARG A 216 14.64 34.26 -1.43
CA ARG A 216 15.66 33.42 -2.05
C ARG A 216 16.63 32.85 -1.02
N LYS A 217 17.15 33.67 -0.10
CA LYS A 217 18.06 33.20 0.95
C LYS A 217 17.37 32.17 1.86
N ARG A 218 16.13 32.44 2.28
CA ARG A 218 15.36 31.53 3.15
C ARG A 218 15.04 30.19 2.47
N ASP A 219 14.57 30.24 1.23
CA ASP A 219 14.24 29.02 0.47
C ASP A 219 15.51 28.24 0.09
N PHE A 220 16.63 28.91 -0.19
CA PHE A 220 17.93 28.24 -0.39
C PHE A 220 18.37 27.46 0.84
N MET A 221 18.26 28.05 2.04
CA MET A 221 18.54 27.35 3.29
C MET A 221 17.59 26.17 3.52
N SER A 222 16.34 26.28 3.05
CA SER A 222 15.38 25.17 3.09
C SER A 222 15.85 24.02 2.19
N VAL A 223 16.30 24.32 0.96
CA VAL A 223 16.85 23.34 0.03
C VAL A 223 18.06 22.63 0.63
N ILE A 224 19.00 23.38 1.22
CA ILE A 224 20.16 22.79 1.91
C ILE A 224 19.71 21.87 3.05
N ALA A 225 18.79 22.33 3.91
CA ALA A 225 18.30 21.53 5.03
C ALA A 225 17.62 20.23 4.57
N VAL A 226 16.79 20.27 3.53
CA VAL A 226 16.16 19.08 2.96
C VAL A 226 17.21 18.18 2.30
N PHE A 227 18.19 18.73 1.59
CA PHE A 227 19.27 17.96 0.97
C PHE A 227 20.12 17.22 2.01
N CYS A 228 20.55 17.92 3.08
CA CYS A 228 21.24 17.29 4.21
C CYS A 228 20.38 16.20 4.87
N CYS A 229 19.08 16.46 5.04
CA CYS A 229 18.12 15.46 5.55
C CYS A 229 18.10 14.21 4.66
N CYS A 230 18.00 14.38 3.34
CA CYS A 230 18.06 13.27 2.39
C CYS A 230 19.36 12.48 2.51
N ILE A 231 20.52 13.13 2.59
CA ILE A 231 21.82 12.44 2.74
C ILE A 231 21.83 11.57 4.01
N VAL A 232 21.49 12.15 5.15
CA VAL A 232 21.51 11.42 6.44
C VAL A 232 20.48 10.28 6.42
N TYR A 233 19.27 10.56 5.92
CA TYR A 233 18.23 9.55 5.74
C TYR A 233 18.70 8.39 4.86
N PHE A 234 19.27 8.66 3.69
CA PHE A 234 19.77 7.63 2.77
C PHE A 234 20.93 6.86 3.36
N ALA A 235 21.84 7.53 4.10
CA ALA A 235 22.92 6.85 4.79
C ALA A 235 22.37 5.85 5.82
N VAL A 236 21.45 6.29 6.69
CA VAL A 236 20.85 5.43 7.72
C VAL A 236 20.06 4.29 7.09
N THR A 237 19.18 4.56 6.12
CA THR A 237 18.30 3.55 5.53
C THR A 237 19.03 2.60 4.59
N LYS A 238 20.00 3.07 3.80
CA LYS A 238 20.77 2.20 2.90
C LYS A 238 21.70 1.29 3.68
N TRP A 239 22.48 1.83 4.61
CA TRP A 239 23.48 1.04 5.34
C TRP A 239 22.90 0.26 6.51
N GLY A 240 21.89 0.80 7.20
CA GLY A 240 21.27 0.15 8.34
C GLY A 240 20.15 -0.84 7.99
N PHE A 241 19.64 -0.84 6.75
CA PHE A 241 18.51 -1.68 6.38
C PHE A 241 18.62 -2.27 4.97
N LEU A 242 18.65 -1.45 3.92
CA LEU A 242 18.52 -1.94 2.53
C LEU A 242 19.73 -2.75 2.06
N LYS A 243 20.94 -2.54 2.59
CA LYS A 243 22.13 -3.34 2.25
C LYS A 243 22.13 -4.75 2.84
N LEU A 244 21.24 -5.04 3.79
CA LEU A 244 21.20 -6.32 4.49
C LEU A 244 20.43 -7.41 3.70
N GLY A 245 19.74 -7.05 2.63
CA GLY A 245 18.99 -7.99 1.78
C GLY A 245 18.71 -7.43 0.39
N ALA A 246 17.99 -8.18 -0.45
CA ALA A 246 17.66 -7.78 -1.81
C ALA A 246 16.55 -6.71 -1.83
N ASP A 247 16.71 -5.60 -2.54
CA ASP A 247 15.69 -4.53 -2.62
C ASP A 247 14.99 -4.51 -4.00
N PRO A 248 13.85 -3.79 -4.18
CA PRO A 248 13.13 -3.74 -5.46
C PRO A 248 13.93 -3.19 -6.64
N THR A 249 15.12 -2.61 -6.38
CA THR A 249 16.02 -2.09 -7.42
C THR A 249 17.09 -3.11 -7.83
N SER A 250 17.08 -4.30 -7.24
CA SER A 250 18.06 -5.36 -7.52
C SER A 250 17.82 -6.04 -8.89
N SER A 251 16.61 -5.96 -9.46
CA SER A 251 16.16 -6.58 -10.73
C SER A 251 16.35 -5.74 -11.99
N GLN A 252 17.07 -4.63 -11.94
CA GLN A 252 17.06 -3.69 -13.06
C GLN A 252 17.69 -4.27 -14.33
N GLY A 253 16.93 -4.19 -15.42
CA GLY A 253 17.42 -4.38 -16.78
C GLY A 253 17.77 -3.05 -17.46
N GLY A 254 18.01 -3.11 -18.76
CA GLY A 254 18.13 -1.91 -19.59
C GLY A 254 16.81 -1.12 -19.64
N PHE A 255 16.91 0.20 -19.80
CA PHE A 255 15.72 1.05 -19.98
C PHE A 255 15.02 0.72 -21.31
N SER A 256 13.75 0.34 -21.23
CA SER A 256 12.86 0.09 -22.36
C SER A 256 11.54 0.81 -22.14
N LEU A 257 11.18 1.71 -23.06
CA LEU A 257 9.96 2.49 -22.96
C LEU A 257 8.72 1.60 -23.18
N ASN A 258 8.03 1.28 -22.10
CA ASN A 258 6.69 0.71 -22.10
C ASN A 258 5.67 1.85 -22.22
N LEU A 259 4.97 1.89 -23.35
CA LEU A 259 3.96 2.92 -23.62
C LEU A 259 2.89 2.98 -22.53
N ASN A 260 2.46 1.85 -21.96
CA ASN A 260 1.42 1.82 -20.91
C ASN A 260 1.82 2.59 -19.64
N SER A 261 3.09 2.92 -19.46
CA SER A 261 3.56 3.76 -18.34
C SER A 261 3.01 5.19 -18.36
N TYR A 262 2.49 5.68 -19.51
CA TYR A 262 1.87 7.00 -19.59
C TYR A 262 0.65 7.15 -18.67
N GLU A 263 -0.03 6.03 -18.32
CA GLU A 263 -1.22 6.03 -17.47
C GLU A 263 -0.97 6.64 -16.08
N LEU A 264 0.28 6.58 -15.60
CA LEU A 264 0.71 7.19 -14.34
C LEU A 264 0.43 8.70 -14.33
N LEU A 265 0.54 9.38 -15.47
CA LEU A 265 0.41 10.83 -15.59
C LEU A 265 -1.02 11.33 -15.33
N ASN A 266 -2.02 10.48 -15.57
CA ASN A 266 -3.43 10.83 -15.38
C ASN A 266 -3.99 10.43 -14.01
N TYR A 267 -3.24 9.63 -13.27
CA TYR A 267 -3.76 8.99 -12.07
C TYR A 267 -4.44 9.96 -11.07
N PRO A 268 -3.87 11.15 -10.77
CA PRO A 268 -4.47 12.05 -9.79
C PRO A 268 -5.91 12.46 -10.13
N LEU A 269 -6.29 12.44 -11.40
CA LEU A 269 -7.65 12.73 -11.86
C LEU A 269 -8.50 11.46 -11.93
N LEU A 270 -8.03 10.40 -12.60
CA LEU A 270 -8.81 9.17 -12.83
C LEU A 270 -9.29 8.51 -11.54
N GLN A 271 -8.47 8.59 -10.48
CA GLN A 271 -8.79 7.99 -9.19
C GLN A 271 -10.12 8.50 -8.63
N TRP A 272 -10.42 9.78 -8.82
CA TRP A 272 -11.63 10.36 -8.23
C TRP A 272 -12.90 9.95 -8.95
N PHE A 273 -12.79 9.53 -10.21
CA PHE A 273 -13.89 9.01 -11.02
C PHE A 273 -13.94 7.47 -11.05
N ASN A 274 -13.01 6.79 -10.37
CA ASN A 274 -12.87 5.32 -10.38
C ASN A 274 -12.80 4.71 -11.79
N ILE A 275 -12.32 5.47 -12.80
CA ILE A 275 -12.34 5.07 -14.22
C ILE A 275 -11.57 3.78 -14.44
N VAL A 276 -10.42 3.63 -13.77
CA VAL A 276 -9.61 2.41 -13.83
C VAL A 276 -10.42 1.20 -13.37
N ASP A 277 -11.08 1.30 -12.21
CA ASP A 277 -11.77 0.16 -11.65
C ASP A 277 -12.98 -0.21 -12.50
N LEU A 278 -13.67 0.79 -13.06
CA LEU A 278 -14.73 0.57 -14.04
C LEU A 278 -14.19 -0.13 -15.30
N HIS A 279 -13.03 0.30 -15.82
CA HIS A 279 -12.37 -0.37 -16.94
C HIS A 279 -11.98 -1.82 -16.61
N GLN A 280 -11.62 -2.14 -15.37
CA GLN A 280 -11.33 -3.53 -14.96
C GLN A 280 -12.60 -4.37 -14.77
N LEU A 281 -13.74 -3.76 -14.45
CA LEU A 281 -15.00 -4.45 -14.17
C LEU A 281 -15.88 -4.66 -15.42
N LEU A 282 -15.95 -3.67 -16.31
CA LEU A 282 -16.81 -3.67 -17.50
C LEU A 282 -16.55 -4.81 -18.50
N PRO A 283 -15.31 -5.29 -18.71
CA PRO A 283 -15.04 -6.39 -19.63
C PRO A 283 -15.70 -7.71 -19.25
N ARG A 284 -16.21 -7.84 -18.01
CA ARG A 284 -17.05 -8.99 -17.60
C ARG A 284 -18.42 -9.00 -18.29
N TYR A 285 -18.82 -7.88 -18.89
CA TYR A 285 -20.18 -7.66 -19.39
C TYR A 285 -20.23 -7.17 -20.85
N ILE A 286 -19.14 -6.62 -21.39
CA ILE A 286 -19.11 -5.93 -22.70
C ILE A 286 -17.85 -6.37 -23.49
N ASN A 287 -17.96 -6.39 -24.82
CA ASN A 287 -16.86 -6.73 -25.74
C ASN A 287 -15.60 -5.85 -25.54
N TRP A 288 -14.43 -6.47 -25.64
CA TRP A 288 -13.13 -5.96 -25.17
C TRP A 288 -12.56 -4.82 -26.01
N ASP A 289 -12.59 -4.92 -27.34
CA ASP A 289 -11.76 -4.05 -28.20
C ASP A 289 -12.18 -2.56 -28.11
N ASN A 290 -13.48 -2.30 -28.10
CA ASN A 290 -14.01 -0.93 -28.01
C ASN A 290 -13.78 -0.29 -26.65
N LEU A 291 -13.79 -1.08 -25.56
CA LEU A 291 -13.59 -0.59 -24.20
C LEU A 291 -12.14 -0.15 -23.96
N VAL A 292 -11.18 -0.90 -24.50
CA VAL A 292 -9.75 -0.56 -24.38
C VAL A 292 -9.44 0.76 -25.10
N VAL A 293 -9.95 0.93 -26.33
CA VAL A 293 -9.79 2.18 -27.09
C VAL A 293 -10.42 3.36 -26.34
N LEU A 294 -11.64 3.19 -25.83
CA LEU A 294 -12.31 4.22 -25.04
C LEU A 294 -11.54 4.57 -23.77
N TYR A 295 -11.00 3.57 -23.05
CA TYR A 295 -10.19 3.79 -21.86
C TYR A 295 -8.93 4.59 -22.15
N HIS A 296 -8.19 4.27 -23.22
CA HIS A 296 -7.01 5.03 -23.61
C HIS A 296 -7.36 6.47 -24.03
N PHE A 297 -8.46 6.65 -24.78
CA PHE A 297 -8.96 7.97 -25.15
C PHE A 297 -9.32 8.82 -23.91
N VAL A 298 -10.10 8.26 -22.97
CA VAL A 298 -10.44 8.92 -21.70
C VAL A 298 -9.17 9.20 -20.88
N SER A 299 -8.18 8.32 -20.94
CA SER A 299 -6.91 8.51 -20.25
C SER A 299 -6.12 9.68 -20.82
N ILE A 300 -6.05 9.84 -22.14
CA ILE A 300 -5.40 10.99 -22.78
C ILE A 300 -6.14 12.29 -22.44
N LEU A 301 -7.48 12.29 -22.55
CA LEU A 301 -8.29 13.45 -22.17
C LEU A 301 -8.11 13.84 -20.70
N GLY A 302 -7.96 12.86 -19.81
CA GLY A 302 -7.71 13.15 -18.41
C GLY A 302 -6.33 13.77 -18.16
N ILE A 303 -5.28 13.33 -18.87
CA ILE A 303 -3.95 13.97 -18.82
C ILE A 303 -4.07 15.44 -19.24
N LEU A 304 -4.70 15.70 -20.39
CA LEU A 304 -4.90 17.05 -20.90
C LEU A 304 -5.71 17.90 -19.91
N SER A 305 -6.75 17.33 -19.31
CA SER A 305 -7.60 18.00 -18.32
C SER A 305 -6.83 18.33 -17.04
N LEU A 306 -6.05 17.39 -16.52
CA LEU A 306 -5.20 17.57 -15.34
C LEU A 306 -4.21 18.72 -15.58
N TRP A 307 -3.49 18.69 -16.71
CA TRP A 307 -2.56 19.76 -17.07
C TRP A 307 -3.25 21.10 -17.22
N TYR A 308 -4.41 21.14 -17.87
CA TYR A 308 -5.19 22.35 -18.06
C TYR A 308 -5.65 22.95 -16.72
N ILE A 309 -6.14 22.13 -15.79
CA ILE A 309 -6.53 22.55 -14.44
C ILE A 309 -5.34 23.14 -13.69
N VAL A 310 -4.21 22.45 -13.69
CA VAL A 310 -2.99 22.90 -13.01
C VAL A 310 -2.46 24.19 -13.63
N TRP A 311 -2.48 24.31 -14.97
CA TRP A 311 -2.09 25.51 -15.69
C TRP A 311 -2.95 26.71 -15.26
N LYS A 312 -4.28 26.53 -15.26
CA LYS A 312 -5.26 27.58 -14.91
C LYS A 312 -5.41 27.82 -13.40
N ALA A 313 -4.82 26.98 -12.55
CA ALA A 313 -4.78 27.21 -11.12
C ALA A 313 -3.87 28.41 -10.80
N PRO A 314 -4.29 29.32 -9.89
CA PRO A 314 -3.46 30.44 -9.49
C PRO A 314 -2.15 29.95 -8.89
N GLN A 315 -1.09 30.74 -9.06
CA GLN A 315 0.18 30.47 -8.41
C GLN A 315 -0.03 30.50 -6.90
N SER A 316 0.12 29.35 -6.27
CA SER A 316 -0.19 29.10 -4.86
C SER A 316 0.74 28.02 -4.33
N HIS A 317 0.94 27.99 -3.00
CA HIS A 317 1.73 26.94 -2.37
C HIS A 317 1.20 25.53 -2.72
N LEU A 318 -0.12 25.39 -2.84
CA LEU A 318 -0.77 24.13 -3.22
C LEU A 318 -0.32 23.66 -4.61
N LYS A 319 -0.33 24.56 -5.60
CA LYS A 319 0.15 24.26 -6.97
C LYS A 319 1.62 23.86 -6.97
N THR A 320 2.46 24.57 -6.21
CA THR A 320 3.91 24.29 -6.12
C THR A 320 4.17 22.91 -5.49
N ILE A 321 3.48 22.58 -4.39
CA ILE A 321 3.58 21.25 -3.76
C ILE A 321 3.12 20.14 -4.71
N PHE A 322 1.95 20.31 -5.35
CA PHE A 322 1.43 19.32 -6.29
C PHE A 322 2.41 19.07 -7.45
N LEU A 323 2.98 20.13 -8.04
CA LEU A 323 3.95 20.02 -9.12
C LEU A 323 5.25 19.36 -8.66
N GLY A 324 5.76 19.70 -7.48
CA GLY A 324 6.98 19.10 -6.92
C GLY A 324 6.82 17.61 -6.67
N PHE A 325 5.68 17.21 -6.09
CA PHE A 325 5.33 15.80 -5.92
C PHE A 325 5.15 15.10 -7.27
N SER A 326 4.38 15.67 -8.19
CA SER A 326 4.10 15.04 -9.49
C SER A 326 5.38 14.83 -10.30
N LEU A 327 6.25 15.83 -10.37
CA LEU A 327 7.53 15.75 -11.08
C LEU A 327 8.37 14.58 -10.58
N ILE A 328 8.58 14.49 -9.26
CA ILE A 328 9.45 13.46 -8.69
C ILE A 328 8.81 12.07 -8.76
N TYR A 329 7.52 11.94 -8.44
CA TYR A 329 6.83 10.65 -8.56
C TYR A 329 6.84 10.16 -10.00
N PHE A 330 6.51 11.00 -10.98
CA PHE A 330 6.50 10.58 -12.39
C PHE A 330 7.90 10.21 -12.87
N ILE A 331 8.94 11.00 -12.58
CA ILE A 331 10.32 10.63 -12.97
C ILE A 331 10.71 9.29 -12.37
N ILE A 332 10.50 9.09 -11.07
CA ILE A 332 10.94 7.88 -10.37
C ILE A 332 10.15 6.65 -10.83
N PHE A 333 8.82 6.73 -10.89
CA PHE A 333 7.99 5.59 -11.31
C PHE A 333 8.18 5.26 -12.79
N LEU A 334 8.26 6.27 -13.68
CA LEU A 334 8.55 6.03 -15.09
C LEU A 334 9.94 5.42 -15.25
N TYR A 335 10.95 5.92 -14.55
CA TYR A 335 12.29 5.34 -14.60
C TYR A 335 12.27 3.88 -14.17
N PHE A 336 11.83 3.58 -12.94
CA PHE A 336 11.88 2.23 -12.41
C PHE A 336 11.04 1.24 -13.22
N PHE A 337 9.82 1.62 -13.61
CA PHE A 337 8.95 0.76 -14.40
C PHE A 337 9.57 0.44 -15.78
N ASN A 338 10.15 1.44 -16.45
CA ASN A 338 10.77 1.24 -17.76
C ASN A 338 12.15 0.58 -17.68
N THR A 339 12.81 0.54 -16.51
CA THR A 339 14.01 -0.29 -16.28
C THR A 339 13.69 -1.74 -15.93
N GLY A 340 12.40 -2.11 -15.86
CA GLY A 340 11.99 -3.46 -15.45
C GLY A 340 12.22 -3.73 -13.96
N ALA A 341 12.32 -2.70 -13.12
CA ALA A 341 12.27 -2.88 -11.68
C ALA A 341 10.93 -3.50 -11.28
N ASP A 342 10.91 -4.26 -10.19
CA ASP A 342 9.73 -4.98 -9.71
C ASP A 342 8.73 -4.06 -8.99
N ILE A 343 8.28 -3.04 -9.70
CA ILE A 343 7.26 -2.10 -9.27
C ILE A 343 6.07 -2.28 -10.18
N SER A 344 4.91 -2.65 -9.61
CA SER A 344 3.68 -2.72 -10.37
C SER A 344 3.15 -1.31 -10.69
N LEU A 345 2.50 -1.15 -11.86
CA LEU A 345 1.72 0.05 -12.18
C LEU A 345 0.40 0.08 -11.39
N GLU A 346 0.51 -0.09 -10.08
CA GLU A 346 -0.63 0.03 -9.22
C GLU A 346 -0.78 1.47 -8.77
N TYR A 347 -1.91 2.02 -9.14
CA TYR A 347 -2.48 3.28 -8.71
C TYR A 347 -2.35 3.56 -7.20
N ARG A 348 -2.34 2.52 -6.36
CA ARG A 348 -2.15 2.67 -4.91
C ARG A 348 -0.86 3.42 -4.53
N HIS A 349 0.15 3.42 -5.40
CA HIS A 349 1.41 4.11 -5.16
C HIS A 349 1.36 5.63 -5.37
N LEU A 350 0.38 6.11 -6.13
CA LEU A 350 0.25 7.53 -6.50
C LEU A 350 -0.85 8.27 -5.71
N LYS A 351 -1.45 7.63 -4.69
CA LYS A 351 -2.56 8.20 -3.89
C LYS A 351 -2.28 9.60 -3.36
N ILE A 352 -1.04 9.85 -2.93
CA ILE A 352 -0.60 11.14 -2.40
C ILE A 352 -0.78 12.26 -3.43
N LEU A 353 -0.52 11.98 -4.72
CA LEU A 353 -0.77 12.94 -5.80
C LEU A 353 -2.25 13.22 -5.96
N ALA A 354 -3.11 12.19 -5.89
CA ALA A 354 -4.56 12.36 -5.97
C ALA A 354 -5.07 13.25 -4.82
N TYR A 355 -4.58 13.03 -3.59
CA TYR A 355 -4.94 13.85 -2.42
C TYR A 355 -4.50 15.31 -2.56
N LEU A 356 -3.28 15.56 -3.04
CA LEU A 356 -2.80 16.92 -3.32
C LEU A 356 -3.55 17.60 -4.47
N PHE A 357 -3.98 16.82 -5.47
CA PHE A 357 -4.73 17.34 -6.62
C PHE A 357 -6.18 17.72 -6.27
N LEU A 358 -6.81 16.99 -5.36
CA LEU A 358 -8.22 17.19 -5.02
C LEU A 358 -8.61 18.63 -4.64
N PRO A 359 -7.89 19.35 -3.75
CA PRO A 359 -8.20 20.75 -3.46
C PRO A 359 -7.94 21.68 -4.67
N LEU A 360 -6.98 21.38 -5.56
CA LEU A 360 -6.78 22.14 -6.81
C LEU A 360 -7.99 22.00 -7.74
N LEU A 361 -8.47 20.76 -7.90
CA LEU A 361 -9.66 20.46 -8.67
C LEU A 361 -10.88 21.20 -8.11
N CYS A 362 -11.06 21.18 -6.78
CA CYS A 362 -12.13 21.90 -6.10
C CYS A 362 -12.06 23.42 -6.33
N GLN A 363 -10.88 24.03 -6.17
CA GLN A 363 -10.67 25.46 -6.43
C GLN A 363 -10.93 25.82 -7.90
N TYR A 364 -10.58 24.94 -8.83
CA TYR A 364 -10.82 25.14 -10.25
C TYR A 364 -12.32 25.09 -10.58
N ILE A 365 -13.02 24.06 -10.10
CA ILE A 365 -14.47 23.90 -10.30
C ILE A 365 -15.24 25.09 -9.70
N ALA A 366 -14.80 25.61 -8.56
CA ALA A 366 -15.43 26.76 -7.89
C ALA A 366 -15.51 28.03 -8.76
N LYS A 367 -14.69 28.15 -9.81
CA LYS A 367 -14.73 29.27 -10.76
C LYS A 367 -15.97 29.26 -11.67
N PHE A 368 -16.69 28.13 -11.76
CA PHE A 368 -17.83 27.94 -12.67
C PHE A 368 -19.13 27.70 -11.89
N PRO A 369 -19.70 28.66 -11.15
CA PRO A 369 -20.73 28.42 -10.13
C PRO A 369 -21.98 27.67 -10.64
N ASN A 370 -22.39 27.89 -11.89
CA ASN A 370 -23.56 27.25 -12.49
C ASN A 370 -23.32 25.76 -12.76
N ILE A 371 -22.11 25.38 -13.19
CA ILE A 371 -21.74 24.00 -13.52
C ILE A 371 -21.14 23.30 -12.29
N ALA A 372 -20.51 24.06 -11.38
CA ALA A 372 -19.81 23.58 -10.22
C ALA A 372 -20.70 22.71 -9.32
N LYS A 373 -21.94 23.13 -9.09
CA LYS A 373 -22.88 22.35 -8.26
C LYS A 373 -23.13 20.96 -8.87
N ILE A 374 -23.41 20.91 -10.17
CA ILE A 374 -23.68 19.65 -10.87
C ILE A 374 -22.43 18.77 -10.87
N VAL A 375 -21.29 19.33 -11.26
CA VAL A 375 -20.02 18.58 -11.31
C VAL A 375 -19.62 18.07 -9.94
N VAL A 376 -19.71 18.89 -8.88
CA VAL A 376 -19.41 18.47 -7.50
C VAL A 376 -20.35 17.38 -7.04
N VAL A 377 -21.65 17.48 -7.33
CA VAL A 377 -22.62 16.42 -6.97
C VAL A 377 -22.31 15.13 -7.71
N VAL A 378 -22.12 15.17 -9.04
CA VAL A 378 -21.76 13.99 -9.84
C VAL A 378 -20.46 13.37 -9.35
N PHE A 379 -19.45 14.19 -9.08
CA PHE A 379 -18.16 13.76 -8.57
C PHE A 379 -18.26 13.11 -7.18
N TRP A 380 -19.02 13.71 -6.28
CA TRP A 380 -19.28 13.18 -4.94
C TRP A 380 -20.05 11.87 -5.00
N VAL A 381 -21.11 11.80 -5.81
CA VAL A 381 -21.93 10.62 -6.05
C VAL A 381 -21.06 9.49 -6.63
N ALA A 382 -20.35 9.76 -7.73
CA ALA A 382 -19.53 8.76 -8.41
C ALA A 382 -18.42 8.22 -7.50
N ASN A 383 -17.81 9.04 -6.64
CA ASN A 383 -16.76 8.58 -5.74
C ASN A 383 -17.31 7.88 -4.50
N THR A 384 -18.24 8.53 -3.79
CA THR A 384 -18.77 8.08 -2.50
C THR A 384 -19.69 6.88 -2.66
N ILE A 385 -20.64 6.92 -3.60
CA ILE A 385 -21.55 5.79 -3.81
C ILE A 385 -20.75 4.59 -4.29
N TYR A 386 -19.83 4.76 -5.25
CA TYR A 386 -18.98 3.65 -5.69
C TYR A 386 -18.12 3.09 -4.56
N GLY A 387 -17.39 3.94 -3.84
CA GLY A 387 -16.48 3.54 -2.78
C GLY A 387 -17.18 2.81 -1.63
N LEU A 388 -18.35 3.30 -1.20
CA LEU A 388 -19.16 2.66 -0.17
C LEU A 388 -19.88 1.40 -0.70
N SER A 389 -20.39 1.41 -1.94
CA SER A 389 -21.05 0.22 -2.51
C SER A 389 -20.08 -0.94 -2.65
N VAL A 390 -18.87 -0.69 -3.19
CA VAL A 390 -17.81 -1.69 -3.26
C VAL A 390 -17.44 -2.19 -1.86
N TYR A 391 -17.36 -1.28 -0.88
CA TYR A 391 -17.12 -1.67 0.51
C TYR A 391 -18.17 -2.64 1.05
N PHE A 392 -19.46 -2.28 0.96
CA PHE A 392 -20.55 -3.12 1.46
C PHE A 392 -20.65 -4.45 0.73
N LEU A 393 -20.54 -4.44 -0.61
CA LEU A 393 -20.58 -5.67 -1.41
C LEU A 393 -19.43 -6.61 -1.05
N LYS A 394 -18.21 -6.08 -0.89
CA LYS A 394 -17.06 -6.90 -0.50
C LYS A 394 -17.13 -7.35 0.96
N LYS A 395 -17.62 -6.53 1.88
CA LYS A 395 -17.86 -6.98 3.27
C LYS A 395 -18.91 -8.07 3.34
N ARG A 396 -19.96 -7.99 2.52
CA ARG A 396 -20.95 -9.05 2.40
C ARG A 396 -20.33 -10.34 1.84
N GLU A 397 -19.53 -10.26 0.77
CA GLU A 397 -18.78 -11.40 0.22
C GLU A 397 -17.89 -12.04 1.29
N VAL A 398 -17.11 -11.24 2.03
CA VAL A 398 -16.28 -11.75 3.13
C VAL A 398 -17.11 -12.45 4.21
N HIS A 399 -18.27 -11.89 4.57
CA HIS A 399 -19.13 -12.49 5.58
C HIS A 399 -19.78 -13.82 5.14
N GLN A 400 -20.12 -13.93 3.85
CA GLN A 400 -20.86 -15.08 3.31
C GLN A 400 -19.92 -16.21 2.88
N ASP A 401 -18.78 -15.87 2.29
CA ASP A 401 -17.98 -16.83 1.52
C ASP A 401 -16.66 -17.20 2.20
N TYR A 402 -16.17 -16.40 3.16
CA TYR A 402 -14.83 -16.59 3.74
C TYR A 402 -14.91 -17.20 5.13
N VAL A 403 -13.88 -17.97 5.49
CA VAL A 403 -13.72 -18.55 6.82
C VAL A 403 -12.77 -17.74 7.69
N VAL A 404 -13.00 -17.74 8.99
CA VAL A 404 -12.16 -16.98 9.94
C VAL A 404 -11.12 -17.91 10.55
N GLY A 405 -9.85 -17.55 10.39
CA GLY A 405 -8.70 -18.27 10.93
C GLY A 405 -8.48 -18.07 12.44
N LYS A 406 -7.54 -18.81 13.02
CA LYS A 406 -7.09 -18.62 14.42
C LYS A 406 -6.46 -17.24 14.63
N SER A 407 -5.84 -16.69 13.59
CA SER A 407 -5.31 -15.32 13.59
C SER A 407 -6.40 -14.25 13.69
N GLY A 408 -7.68 -14.64 13.52
CA GLY A 408 -8.85 -13.78 13.47
C GLY A 408 -9.11 -13.15 12.11
N TYR A 409 -8.26 -13.37 11.10
CA TYR A 409 -8.49 -12.84 9.76
C TYR A 409 -9.51 -13.68 9.00
N ALA A 410 -10.26 -13.05 8.11
CA ALA A 410 -11.02 -13.75 7.10
C ALA A 410 -10.08 -14.24 5.98
N LEU A 411 -10.12 -15.53 5.68
CA LEU A 411 -9.22 -16.18 4.74
C LEU A 411 -9.94 -16.39 3.42
N ARG A 412 -9.43 -15.72 2.40
CA ARG A 412 -9.88 -15.91 1.03
C ARG A 412 -9.47 -17.30 0.56
N HIS A 413 -10.33 -17.98 -0.17
CA HIS A 413 -10.07 -19.26 -0.84
C HIS A 413 -10.08 -20.53 0.03
N LEU A 414 -10.27 -20.43 1.34
CA LEU A 414 -10.46 -21.61 2.19
C LEU A 414 -11.94 -21.79 2.53
N ASN A 415 -12.40 -23.04 2.53
CA ASN A 415 -13.58 -23.42 3.29
C ASN A 415 -13.17 -23.94 4.69
N GLN A 416 -14.16 -24.15 5.56
CA GLN A 416 -13.89 -24.53 6.95
C GLN A 416 -13.13 -25.85 7.03
N SER A 417 -13.49 -26.81 6.18
CA SER A 417 -12.85 -28.12 6.17
C SER A 417 -11.37 -28.05 5.72
N ASP A 418 -11.00 -27.11 4.84
CA ASP A 418 -9.61 -26.88 4.42
C ASP A 418 -8.80 -26.30 5.58
N LEU A 419 -9.37 -25.32 6.30
CA LEU A 419 -8.77 -24.72 7.49
C LEU A 419 -8.59 -25.74 8.62
N ASP A 420 -9.62 -26.54 8.91
CA ASP A 420 -9.58 -27.60 9.92
C ASP A 420 -8.48 -28.63 9.59
N PHE A 421 -8.30 -28.96 8.30
CA PHE A 421 -7.22 -29.84 7.87
C PHE A 421 -5.84 -29.22 8.16
N ILE A 422 -5.65 -27.95 7.83
CA ILE A 422 -4.38 -27.24 8.08
C ILE A 422 -4.06 -27.26 9.58
N HIS A 423 -5.03 -26.89 10.43
CA HIS A 423 -4.85 -26.86 11.87
C HIS A 423 -4.65 -28.25 12.48
N ALA A 424 -5.29 -29.29 11.94
CA ALA A 424 -5.13 -30.66 12.41
C ALA A 424 -3.77 -31.26 12.05
N LYS A 425 -3.14 -30.77 10.98
CA LYS A 425 -1.81 -31.23 10.53
C LYS A 425 -0.66 -30.40 11.07
N ASP A 426 -0.90 -29.15 11.50
CA ASP A 426 0.11 -28.32 12.15
C ASP A 426 0.39 -28.76 13.60
N ASP A 427 1.04 -29.92 13.74
CA ASP A 427 1.30 -30.57 15.01
C ASP A 427 2.57 -30.01 15.69
N PRO A 428 2.50 -29.49 16.93
CA PRO A 428 3.67 -29.03 17.68
C PRO A 428 4.70 -30.14 17.95
N LYS A 429 4.34 -31.42 17.86
CA LYS A 429 5.26 -32.55 18.01
C LYS A 429 6.13 -32.80 16.77
N HIS A 430 5.74 -32.21 15.64
CA HIS A 430 6.40 -32.38 14.35
C HIS A 430 6.79 -31.03 13.72
N PRO A 431 7.60 -30.20 14.41
CA PRO A 431 7.98 -28.87 13.93
C PRO A 431 8.85 -28.90 12.65
N GLU A 432 9.43 -30.05 12.31
CA GLU A 432 10.20 -30.29 11.09
C GLU A 432 9.35 -30.33 9.81
N GLN A 433 8.03 -30.45 9.94
CA GLN A 433 7.11 -30.44 8.80
C GLN A 433 7.18 -29.13 8.03
N ILE A 434 7.11 -29.25 6.71
CA ILE A 434 7.20 -28.11 5.81
C ILE A 434 5.83 -27.79 5.23
N TRP A 435 5.48 -26.51 5.26
CA TRP A 435 4.28 -25.96 4.65
C TRP A 435 4.66 -25.04 3.50
N PHE A 436 4.22 -25.38 2.30
CA PHE A 436 4.36 -24.55 1.12
C PHE A 436 3.01 -23.88 0.82
N PHE A 437 2.99 -22.55 0.90
CA PHE A 437 1.81 -21.75 0.62
C PHE A 437 1.98 -20.96 -0.66
N LEU A 438 1.03 -21.11 -1.59
CA LEU A 438 0.93 -20.18 -2.71
C LEU A 438 0.36 -18.84 -2.25
N PRO A 439 -0.75 -18.76 -1.47
CA PRO A 439 -1.18 -17.52 -0.84
C PRO A 439 -0.41 -17.29 0.46
N ALA A 440 0.44 -16.27 0.48
CA ALA A 440 1.22 -15.90 1.65
C ALA A 440 0.33 -15.45 2.81
N SER A 441 -0.88 -14.97 2.53
CA SER A 441 -1.91 -14.68 3.53
C SER A 441 -2.27 -15.87 4.43
N LEU A 442 -2.09 -17.11 3.99
CA LEU A 442 -2.37 -18.30 4.80
C LEU A 442 -1.27 -18.64 5.82
N ASN A 443 -0.10 -18.00 5.72
CA ASN A 443 1.02 -18.34 6.58
C ASN A 443 0.74 -18.12 8.06
N VAL A 444 -0.19 -17.22 8.40
CA VAL A 444 -0.52 -16.88 9.78
C VAL A 444 -1.28 -18.00 10.50
N GLU A 445 -1.82 -18.96 9.75
CA GLU A 445 -2.62 -20.08 10.28
C GLU A 445 -1.81 -21.31 10.68
N VAL A 446 -0.55 -21.37 10.26
CA VAL A 446 0.41 -22.40 10.71
C VAL A 446 1.30 -21.78 11.75
N GLU A 447 1.32 -22.33 12.95
CA GLU A 447 2.12 -21.83 14.07
C GLU A 447 3.38 -22.65 14.26
N ASN A 448 3.34 -23.98 14.07
CA ASN A 448 4.43 -24.87 14.48
C ASN A 448 5.38 -25.19 13.32
N GLY A 449 4.83 -25.60 12.18
CA GLY A 449 5.61 -26.02 11.03
C GLY A 449 6.51 -24.94 10.42
N ARG A 450 7.51 -25.40 9.65
CA ARG A 450 8.42 -24.57 8.86
C ARG A 450 7.75 -24.18 7.56
N LYS A 451 7.98 -22.96 7.07
CA LYS A 451 7.19 -22.37 5.99
C LYS A 451 8.07 -22.02 4.81
N ILE A 452 7.60 -22.35 3.62
CA ILE A 452 8.10 -21.85 2.34
C ILE A 452 6.98 -20.97 1.77
N LEU A 453 7.27 -19.69 1.60
CA LEU A 453 6.31 -18.72 1.10
C LEU A 453 6.60 -18.48 -0.38
N SER A 454 5.64 -18.84 -1.24
CA SER A 454 5.65 -18.40 -2.62
C SER A 454 5.13 -16.95 -2.62
N GLY A 455 6.04 -15.96 -2.65
CA GLY A 455 5.64 -14.55 -2.77
C GLY A 455 4.79 -14.36 -4.03
N PHE A 456 3.61 -13.75 -3.91
CA PHE A 456 2.55 -13.70 -4.94
C PHE A 456 2.84 -12.83 -6.17
N SER A 457 4.11 -12.56 -6.45
CA SER A 457 4.56 -11.90 -7.66
C SER A 457 5.53 -12.85 -8.33
N PHE A 458 5.15 -13.42 -9.47
CA PHE A 458 6.00 -14.29 -10.30
C PHE A 458 7.35 -13.64 -10.64
N GLN A 459 7.53 -12.33 -10.44
CA GLN A 459 8.80 -11.61 -10.58
C GLN A 459 9.56 -11.45 -9.26
N SER A 460 8.87 -11.13 -8.15
CA SER A 460 9.50 -11.07 -6.83
C SER A 460 9.92 -12.46 -6.33
N SER A 461 9.18 -13.51 -6.70
CA SER A 461 9.55 -14.91 -6.48
C SER A 461 10.65 -15.41 -7.43
N LYS A 462 10.85 -14.76 -8.59
CA LYS A 462 12.02 -14.99 -9.47
C LYS A 462 13.30 -14.46 -8.82
N MET A 463 13.24 -13.33 -8.13
CA MET A 463 14.42 -12.73 -7.50
C MET A 463 14.85 -13.42 -6.21
N GLY A 464 13.88 -13.89 -5.42
CA GLY A 464 14.18 -14.73 -4.26
C GLY A 464 14.48 -16.19 -4.61
N ASN A 465 14.43 -16.55 -5.90
CA ASN A 465 14.41 -17.91 -6.44
C ASN A 465 13.38 -18.89 -5.84
N PHE A 466 12.57 -18.50 -4.86
CA PHE A 466 11.68 -19.41 -4.11
C PHE A 466 10.70 -20.26 -4.93
N VAL A 467 10.34 -19.86 -6.15
CA VAL A 467 9.42 -20.60 -7.04
C VAL A 467 10.17 -21.39 -8.13
N HIS A 468 11.44 -21.11 -8.36
CA HIS A 468 12.31 -21.84 -9.31
C HIS A 468 13.35 -22.72 -8.63
N ASP A 469 13.56 -22.53 -7.33
CA ASP A 469 14.45 -23.37 -6.53
C ASP A 469 13.91 -24.79 -6.51
N THR A 470 14.74 -25.70 -6.98
CA THR A 470 14.51 -27.12 -6.84
C THR A 470 15.03 -27.54 -5.47
N TYR A 471 14.13 -27.98 -4.60
CA TYR A 471 14.45 -28.43 -3.26
C TYR A 471 15.06 -29.83 -3.32
N GLY A 472 16.39 -29.87 -3.27
CA GLY A 472 17.21 -31.04 -3.60
C GLY A 472 17.29 -32.10 -2.50
N SER A 473 16.66 -31.88 -1.35
CA SER A 473 16.66 -32.77 -0.19
C SER A 473 15.23 -33.06 0.27
N LYS A 474 15.09 -33.93 1.27
CA LYS A 474 13.81 -34.46 1.74
C LYS A 474 13.73 -34.32 3.26
N SER A 475 12.66 -33.67 3.74
CA SER A 475 12.19 -33.69 5.12
C SER A 475 11.17 -34.83 5.28
N GLU A 476 10.74 -35.09 6.52
CA GLU A 476 9.82 -36.19 6.81
C GLU A 476 8.48 -36.04 6.07
N LYS A 477 7.87 -34.85 6.11
CA LYS A 477 6.62 -34.54 5.40
C LYS A 477 6.59 -33.09 4.91
N ILE A 478 5.95 -32.89 3.76
CA ILE A 478 5.63 -31.57 3.22
C ILE A 478 4.15 -31.49 2.83
N TYR A 479 3.51 -30.37 3.17
CA TYR A 479 2.16 -30.02 2.76
C TYR A 479 2.21 -28.84 1.79
N CYS A 480 1.73 -29.03 0.56
CA CYS A 480 1.63 -27.97 -0.43
C CYS A 480 0.18 -27.54 -0.60
N VAL A 481 -0.13 -26.30 -0.22
CA VAL A 481 -1.47 -25.71 -0.22
C VAL A 481 -1.58 -24.76 -1.42
N LEU A 482 -2.26 -25.21 -2.48
CA LEU A 482 -2.31 -24.52 -3.77
C LEU A 482 -3.72 -24.08 -4.14
N HIS A 483 -3.83 -22.88 -4.71
CA HIS A 483 -5.04 -22.44 -5.39
C HIS A 483 -5.20 -23.17 -6.73
N ARG A 484 -6.40 -23.68 -7.03
CA ARG A 484 -6.68 -24.52 -8.20
C ARG A 484 -6.32 -23.83 -9.51
N LEU A 485 -6.65 -22.53 -9.66
CA LEU A 485 -6.29 -21.75 -10.86
C LEU A 485 -4.77 -21.67 -11.09
N SER A 486 -3.98 -21.72 -10.03
CA SER A 486 -2.52 -21.63 -10.10
C SER A 486 -1.85 -22.99 -10.26
N SER A 487 -2.52 -24.09 -9.90
CA SER A 487 -1.95 -25.44 -10.03
C SER A 487 -1.59 -25.84 -11.47
N HIS A 488 -2.20 -25.20 -12.47
CA HIS A 488 -1.86 -25.43 -13.88
C HIS A 488 -0.49 -24.87 -14.27
N HIS A 489 -0.02 -23.85 -13.54
CA HIS A 489 1.26 -23.20 -13.79
C HIS A 489 2.38 -23.70 -12.87
N PHE A 490 2.05 -24.55 -11.90
CA PHE A 490 2.96 -24.93 -10.83
C PHE A 490 3.06 -26.45 -10.68
N ASN A 491 4.24 -26.99 -11.00
CA ASN A 491 4.51 -28.41 -10.86
C ASN A 491 5.26 -28.69 -9.55
N VAL A 492 4.50 -29.07 -8.52
CA VAL A 492 5.04 -29.42 -7.20
C VAL A 492 6.12 -30.50 -7.28
N LYS A 493 6.00 -31.45 -8.24
CA LYS A 493 7.01 -32.51 -8.43
C LYS A 493 8.33 -31.99 -8.99
N SER A 494 8.30 -30.96 -9.85
CA SER A 494 9.56 -30.40 -10.36
C SER A 494 10.29 -29.59 -9.29
N MET A 495 9.55 -28.93 -8.42
CA MET A 495 10.12 -28.15 -7.33
C MET A 495 10.65 -29.04 -6.19
N PHE A 496 9.98 -30.17 -5.93
CA PHE A 496 10.33 -31.09 -4.84
C PHE A 496 10.55 -32.51 -5.39
N PRO A 497 11.59 -32.74 -6.22
CA PRO A 497 11.75 -33.98 -6.99
C PRO A 497 11.96 -35.23 -6.15
N LYS A 498 12.39 -35.09 -4.90
CA LYS A 498 12.60 -36.21 -3.96
C LYS A 498 11.33 -36.68 -3.24
N TYR A 499 10.22 -35.97 -3.40
CA TYR A 499 8.96 -36.31 -2.74
C TYR A 499 7.98 -37.00 -3.68
N ARG A 500 7.24 -37.96 -3.13
CA ARG A 500 6.09 -38.55 -3.82
C ARG A 500 4.83 -37.88 -3.30
N PHE A 501 4.21 -37.07 -4.16
CA PHE A 501 3.01 -36.32 -3.80
C PHE A 501 1.74 -37.12 -4.06
N LYS A 502 0.83 -37.09 -3.09
CA LYS A 502 -0.56 -37.51 -3.23
C LYS A 502 -1.48 -36.35 -2.84
N ILE A 503 -2.62 -36.22 -3.51
CA ILE A 503 -3.65 -35.26 -3.11
C ILE A 503 -4.33 -35.83 -1.86
N VAL A 504 -4.22 -35.11 -0.75
CA VAL A 504 -4.86 -35.48 0.53
C VAL A 504 -6.16 -34.72 0.77
N LYS A 505 -6.33 -33.59 0.10
CA LYS A 505 -7.58 -32.83 0.12
C LYS A 505 -7.78 -32.08 -1.20
N SER A 506 -9.02 -32.03 -1.67
CA SER A 506 -9.42 -31.30 -2.87
C SER A 506 -10.75 -30.61 -2.59
N SER A 507 -10.76 -29.29 -2.74
CA SER A 507 -11.95 -28.45 -2.62
C SER A 507 -12.16 -27.68 -3.93
N PRO A 508 -13.26 -26.92 -4.09
CA PRO A 508 -13.51 -26.14 -5.30
C PRO A 508 -12.37 -25.17 -5.64
N GLU A 509 -11.82 -24.49 -4.64
CA GLU A 509 -10.78 -23.47 -4.83
C GLU A 509 -9.37 -23.97 -4.53
N MET A 510 -9.20 -25.02 -3.72
CA MET A 510 -7.88 -25.44 -3.21
C MET A 510 -7.57 -26.91 -3.46
N LEU A 511 -6.27 -27.18 -3.63
CA LEU A 511 -5.68 -28.51 -3.67
C LEU A 511 -4.59 -28.58 -2.60
N ILE A 512 -4.65 -29.61 -1.75
CA ILE A 512 -3.61 -29.87 -0.75
C ILE A 512 -2.93 -31.19 -1.07
N TYR A 513 -1.63 -31.09 -1.34
CA TYR A 513 -0.76 -32.24 -1.58
C TYR A 513 0.02 -32.58 -0.32
N GLU A 514 0.16 -33.86 -0.03
CA GLU A 514 1.11 -34.39 0.95
C GLU A 514 2.25 -35.07 0.19
N GLY A 515 3.48 -34.61 0.43
CA GLY A 515 4.70 -35.24 -0.05
C GLY A 515 5.34 -36.07 1.05
N GLN A 516 5.69 -37.31 0.71
CA GLN A 516 6.43 -38.24 1.58
C GLN A 516 7.61 -38.87 0.87
#